data_AF-A0A9D2RF70-F1
#
_entry.id   AF-A0A9D2RF70-F1
#
_cell.length_a   1.000
_cell.length_b   1.000
_cell.length_c   1.000
_cell.angle_alpha   90.00
_cell.angle_beta   90.00
_cell.angle_gamma   90.00
#
_symmetry.space_group_name_H-M   'P 1'
#
loop_
_entity.id
_entity.type
_entity.pdbx_description
1 polymer ?
#
loop_
_entity_poly.entity_id
_entity_poly.type
_entity_poly.pdbx_seq_one_letter_code
_entity_poly.pdbx_strand_id
1 'polypeptide(L)'
;MKITYENSWEYTDIHIDLPVPYEDNYQMRMLRANEIPGLAPVKGSGRDGSSRYTYRIRSGISIGKKYETGEMKKEDVHSLLDALLQTTEALQACMLSPDGLILTPEMIYTHGGKYQFCYLPAAEETCRVPLCRSFHTLTEYFVGRLDYHDTEGIFLVYRLHKETMKESYELRQILAECREEERQYRRESALREKKNYRREREKTETDRHPAEQPVLPEAPEKKGFIERAVSRFRTGRWGDWEDMITEMDD
;
A
#
# COMPACT_ATOMS: atom_id res chain seq x y z
N MET A 1 -1.49 20.38 -15.58
CA MET A 1 -1.13 19.05 -16.10
C MET A 1 -2.34 18.47 -16.82
N LYS A 2 -2.19 18.01 -18.06
CA LYS A 2 -3.25 17.30 -18.80
C LYS A 2 -2.80 15.88 -19.09
N ILE A 3 -3.63 14.88 -18.77
CA ILE A 3 -3.35 13.46 -19.02
C ILE A 3 -4.28 12.97 -20.14
N THR A 4 -3.74 12.31 -21.15
CA THR A 4 -4.50 11.66 -22.23
C THR A 4 -4.00 10.25 -22.47
N TYR A 5 -4.90 9.37 -22.92
CA TYR A 5 -4.60 7.96 -23.16
C TYR A 5 -4.77 7.64 -24.65
N GLU A 6 -3.80 6.94 -25.22
CA GLU A 6 -3.86 6.38 -26.57
C GLU A 6 -3.74 4.85 -26.45
N ASN A 7 -4.83 4.15 -26.76
CA ASN A 7 -4.88 2.70 -26.67
C ASN A 7 -4.61 2.08 -28.05
N SER A 8 -3.58 1.22 -28.09
CA SER A 8 -3.30 0.30 -29.19
C SER A 8 -3.75 -1.11 -28.82
N TRP A 9 -3.69 -2.04 -29.78
CA TRP A 9 -3.97 -3.46 -29.54
C TRP A 9 -2.96 -4.12 -28.59
N GLU A 10 -1.71 -3.61 -28.54
CA GLU A 10 -0.60 -4.23 -27.80
C GLU A 10 -0.12 -3.41 -26.59
N TYR A 11 -0.52 -2.14 -26.48
CA TYR A 11 -0.06 -1.25 -25.43
C TYR A 11 -0.98 -0.04 -25.27
N THR A 12 -0.90 0.60 -24.11
CA THR A 12 -1.46 1.93 -23.84
C THR A 12 -0.33 2.93 -23.69
N ASP A 13 -0.34 3.98 -24.51
CA ASP A 13 0.52 5.14 -24.33
C ASP A 13 -0.23 6.19 -23.49
N ILE A 14 0.40 6.63 -22.41
CA ILE A 14 -0.12 7.67 -21.51
C ILE A 14 0.68 8.93 -21.78
N HIS A 15 0.00 10.02 -22.13
CA HIS A 15 0.65 11.31 -22.37
C HIS A 15 0.35 12.27 -21.24
N ILE A 16 1.41 12.85 -20.68
CA ILE A 16 1.34 13.97 -19.74
C ILE A 16 1.83 15.22 -20.47
N ASP A 17 0.92 16.16 -20.67
CA ASP A 17 1.22 17.46 -21.27
C ASP A 17 1.37 18.52 -20.17
N LEU A 18 2.49 19.24 -20.22
CA LEU A 18 2.78 20.37 -19.35
C LEU A 18 2.96 21.65 -20.18
N PRO A 19 2.44 22.80 -19.70
CA PRO A 19 2.56 24.09 -20.38
C PRO A 19 3.93 24.74 -20.14
N VAL A 20 5.00 23.94 -20.17
CA VAL A 20 6.39 24.37 -19.97
C VAL A 20 7.26 23.80 -21.10
N PRO A 21 8.26 24.55 -21.60
CA PRO A 21 9.14 24.06 -22.65
C PRO A 21 9.83 22.75 -22.27
N TYR A 22 9.95 21.83 -23.22
CA TYR A 22 10.69 20.60 -23.00
C TYR A 22 12.19 20.87 -22.96
N GLU A 23 12.85 20.35 -21.93
CA GLU A 23 14.30 20.34 -21.81
C GLU A 23 14.81 18.90 -21.74
N ASP A 24 15.74 18.55 -22.63
CA ASP A 24 16.43 17.25 -22.57
C ASP A 24 17.58 17.28 -21.55
N ASN A 25 17.17 17.42 -20.28
CA ASN A 25 18.05 17.56 -19.13
C ASN A 25 18.69 16.21 -18.72
N TYR A 26 19.49 16.24 -17.65
CA TYR A 26 20.17 15.03 -17.16
C TYR A 26 19.20 13.91 -16.78
N GLN A 27 18.00 14.24 -16.26
CA GLN A 27 17.03 13.25 -15.83
C GLN A 27 16.53 12.43 -17.03
N MET A 28 16.17 13.10 -18.12
CA MET A 28 15.79 12.44 -19.37
C MET A 28 16.91 11.55 -19.93
N ARG A 29 18.18 11.99 -19.81
CA ARG A 29 19.34 11.18 -20.22
C ARG A 29 19.48 9.92 -19.36
N MET A 30 19.34 10.03 -18.04
CA MET A 30 19.40 8.89 -17.13
C MET A 30 18.24 7.91 -17.36
N LEU A 31 17.03 8.41 -17.57
CA LEU A 31 15.85 7.59 -17.86
C LEU A 31 15.97 6.83 -19.20
N ARG A 32 16.67 7.39 -20.19
CA ARG A 32 16.91 6.71 -21.47
C ARG A 32 18.08 5.73 -21.42
N ALA A 33 19.10 6.02 -20.62
CA ALA A 33 20.31 5.21 -20.55
C ALA A 33 20.18 4.00 -19.60
N ASN A 34 19.22 4.02 -18.68
CA ASN A 34 19.06 2.99 -17.66
C ASN A 34 17.68 2.34 -17.73
N GLU A 35 17.62 1.02 -17.60
CA GLU A 35 16.38 0.31 -17.30
C GLU A 35 16.18 0.30 -15.78
N ILE A 36 15.37 1.23 -15.28
CA ILE A 36 15.11 1.36 -13.83
C ILE A 36 13.96 0.42 -13.44
N PRO A 37 14.21 -0.59 -12.56
CA PRO A 37 13.16 -1.49 -12.10
C PRO A 37 12.00 -0.74 -11.48
N GLY A 38 10.78 -1.17 -11.82
CA GLY A 38 9.55 -0.55 -11.31
C GLY A 38 9.15 0.75 -12.00
N LEU A 39 9.92 1.30 -12.95
CA LEU A 39 9.47 2.45 -13.75
C LEU A 39 8.84 2.05 -15.07
N ALA A 40 7.81 2.80 -15.46
CA ALA A 40 7.30 2.79 -16.82
C ALA A 40 8.28 3.50 -17.77
N PRO A 41 8.63 2.92 -18.95
CA PRO A 41 9.49 3.58 -19.92
C PRO A 41 8.89 4.91 -20.38
N VAL A 42 9.70 5.97 -20.34
CA VAL A 42 9.26 7.34 -20.65
C VAL A 42 10.02 7.95 -21.82
N LYS A 43 9.30 8.65 -22.69
CA LYS A 43 9.84 9.50 -23.76
C LYS A 43 9.38 10.93 -23.58
N GLY A 44 10.29 11.88 -23.69
CA GLY A 44 10.00 13.31 -23.64
C GLY A 44 10.09 13.95 -25.02
N SER A 45 9.25 14.94 -25.29
CA SER A 45 9.29 15.76 -26.51
C SER A 45 8.73 17.14 -26.25
N GLY A 46 9.17 18.13 -27.03
CA GLY A 46 8.67 19.50 -26.97
C GLY A 46 7.93 19.89 -28.24
N ARG A 47 6.84 20.65 -28.11
CA ARG A 47 6.13 21.26 -29.24
C ARG A 47 5.44 22.54 -28.79
N ASP A 48 5.55 23.60 -29.60
CA ASP A 48 4.84 24.87 -29.40
C ASP A 48 4.98 25.45 -27.97
N GLY A 49 6.19 25.35 -27.40
CA GLY A 49 6.48 25.82 -26.03
C GLY A 49 5.96 24.93 -24.90
N SER A 50 5.35 23.79 -25.23
CA SER A 50 4.88 22.78 -24.28
C SER A 50 5.75 21.53 -24.30
N SER A 51 5.66 20.73 -23.24
CA SER A 51 6.35 19.45 -23.10
C SER A 51 5.34 18.31 -22.98
N ARG A 52 5.66 17.20 -23.63
CA ARG A 52 4.89 15.95 -23.60
C ARG A 52 5.78 14.80 -23.15
N TYR A 53 5.37 14.15 -22.08
CA TYR A 53 5.96 12.91 -21.57
C TYR A 53 5.05 11.73 -21.87
N THR A 54 5.55 10.74 -22.58
CA THR A 54 4.80 9.56 -23.02
C THR A 54 5.32 8.31 -22.31
N TYR A 55 4.43 7.63 -21.59
CA TYR A 55 4.71 6.38 -20.89
C TYR A 55 4.05 5.24 -21.63
N ARG A 56 4.82 4.20 -21.96
CA ARG A 56 4.29 3.03 -22.67
C ARG A 56 4.03 1.87 -21.71
N ILE A 57 2.76 1.53 -21.51
CA ILE A 57 2.32 0.40 -20.70
C ILE A 57 1.92 -0.74 -21.65
N ARG A 58 2.70 -1.82 -21.71
CA ARG A 58 2.41 -2.98 -22.58
C ARG A 58 1.29 -3.87 -22.05
N SER A 59 1.22 -4.01 -20.74
CA SER A 59 0.29 -4.92 -20.09
C SER A 59 0.06 -4.43 -18.67
N GLY A 60 -1.18 -4.41 -18.23
CA GLY A 60 -1.53 -4.04 -16.87
C GLY A 60 -2.74 -3.13 -16.81
N ILE A 61 -3.21 -2.94 -15.59
CA ILE A 61 -4.30 -2.03 -15.25
C ILE A 61 -3.78 -1.08 -14.18
N SER A 62 -4.27 0.16 -14.17
CA SER A 62 -3.98 1.06 -13.08
C SER A 62 -4.58 0.52 -11.78
N ILE A 63 -3.95 0.77 -10.63
CA ILE A 63 -4.52 0.34 -9.34
C ILE A 63 -5.86 1.03 -9.10
N GLY A 64 -6.01 2.28 -9.55
CA GLY A 64 -7.27 3.03 -9.53
C GLY A 64 -8.40 2.25 -10.19
N LYS A 65 -8.15 1.65 -11.36
CA LYS A 65 -9.12 0.80 -12.05
C LYS A 65 -9.26 -0.59 -11.42
N LYS A 66 -8.15 -1.19 -10.96
CA LYS A 66 -8.16 -2.52 -10.31
C LYS A 66 -9.08 -2.55 -9.08
N TYR A 67 -9.01 -1.51 -8.25
CA TYR A 67 -9.79 -1.38 -7.02
C TYR A 67 -10.89 -0.33 -7.13
N GLU A 68 -11.40 -0.09 -8.35
CA GLU A 68 -12.58 0.73 -8.56
C GLU A 68 -13.83 0.06 -7.94
N THR A 69 -13.95 -1.25 -8.17
CA THR A 69 -15.01 -2.12 -7.64
C THR A 69 -14.50 -3.21 -6.70
N GLY A 70 -13.19 -3.43 -6.67
CA GLY A 70 -12.54 -4.41 -5.80
C GLY A 70 -12.01 -3.78 -4.51
N GLU A 71 -11.66 -4.63 -3.56
CA GLU A 71 -11.06 -4.24 -2.29
C GLU A 71 -9.57 -4.62 -2.26
N MET A 72 -8.77 -3.78 -1.61
CA MET A 72 -7.35 -4.01 -1.35
C MET A 72 -7.19 -4.82 -0.09
N LYS A 73 -6.36 -5.86 -0.15
CA LYS A 73 -5.92 -6.59 1.07
C LYS A 73 -4.57 -6.11 1.54
N LYS A 74 -4.22 -6.49 2.76
CA LYS A 74 -2.90 -6.27 3.34
C LYS A 74 -1.77 -6.66 2.41
N GLU A 75 -1.86 -7.82 1.76
CA GLU A 75 -0.80 -8.30 0.85
C GLU A 75 -0.62 -7.39 -0.36
N ASP A 76 -1.71 -6.83 -0.89
CA ASP A 76 -1.66 -5.88 -2.00
C ASP A 76 -0.94 -4.60 -1.57
N VAL A 77 -1.29 -4.05 -0.39
CA VAL A 77 -0.64 -2.86 0.16
C VAL A 77 0.85 -3.11 0.40
N HIS A 78 1.21 -4.21 1.08
CA HIS A 78 2.61 -4.58 1.31
C HIS A 78 3.40 -4.72 0.01
N SER A 79 2.85 -5.42 -0.98
CA SER A 79 3.54 -5.65 -2.25
C SER A 79 3.77 -4.36 -3.05
N LEU A 80 2.80 -3.42 -3.01
CA LEU A 80 2.95 -2.10 -3.60
C LEU A 80 4.05 -1.30 -2.89
N LEU A 81 4.06 -1.30 -1.55
CA LEU A 81 5.05 -0.59 -0.75
C LEU A 81 6.46 -1.12 -0.95
N ASP A 82 6.64 -2.44 -1.05
CA ASP A 82 7.92 -3.05 -1.37
C ASP A 82 8.41 -2.65 -2.76
N ALA A 83 7.51 -2.63 -3.76
CA ALA A 83 7.84 -2.18 -5.11
C ALA A 83 8.21 -0.69 -5.13
N LEU A 84 7.51 0.15 -4.37
CA LEU A 84 7.82 1.57 -4.23
C LEU A 84 9.22 1.76 -3.63
N LEU A 85 9.53 1.10 -2.51
CA LEU A 85 10.84 1.18 -1.87
C LEU A 85 11.97 0.76 -2.82
N GLN A 86 11.83 -0.38 -3.51
CA GLN A 86 12.82 -0.84 -4.50
C GLN A 86 13.01 0.16 -5.64
N THR A 87 11.92 0.75 -6.13
CA THR A 87 11.97 1.77 -7.19
C THR A 87 12.70 3.03 -6.70
N THR A 88 12.47 3.47 -5.46
CA THR A 88 13.19 4.63 -4.89
C THR A 88 14.70 4.39 -4.78
N GLU A 89 15.14 3.18 -4.42
CA GLU A 89 16.57 2.81 -4.39
C GLU A 89 17.18 2.87 -5.79
N ALA A 90 16.49 2.28 -6.77
CA ALA A 90 16.96 2.25 -8.14
C ALA A 90 17.06 3.66 -8.75
N LEU A 91 16.10 4.54 -8.44
CA LEU A 91 16.16 5.96 -8.81
C LEU A 91 17.37 6.65 -8.20
N GLN A 92 17.61 6.47 -6.90
CA GLN A 92 18.77 7.07 -6.21
C GLN A 92 20.10 6.58 -6.79
N ALA A 93 20.20 5.28 -7.12
CA ALA A 93 21.38 4.71 -7.78
C ALA A 93 21.65 5.34 -9.17
N CYS A 94 20.59 5.83 -9.84
CA CYS A 94 20.68 6.56 -11.11
C CYS A 94 20.80 8.10 -10.92
N MET A 95 21.04 8.58 -9.69
CA MET A 95 21.06 10.01 -9.34
C MET A 95 19.76 10.76 -9.67
N LEU A 96 18.63 10.06 -9.67
CA LEU A 96 17.31 10.64 -9.88
C LEU A 96 16.61 10.83 -8.52
N SER A 97 16.05 12.02 -8.29
CA SER A 97 15.27 12.26 -7.06
C SER A 97 13.93 11.50 -7.14
N PRO A 98 13.53 10.79 -6.07
CA PRO A 98 12.24 10.10 -6.00
C PRO A 98 10.99 10.99 -6.12
N ASP A 99 11.12 12.30 -5.92
CA ASP A 99 10.00 13.26 -6.02
C ASP A 99 9.43 13.39 -7.45
N GLY A 100 10.11 12.81 -8.45
CA GLY A 100 9.54 12.69 -9.79
C GLY A 100 8.49 11.57 -9.91
N LEU A 101 8.34 10.70 -8.90
CA LEU A 101 7.33 9.63 -8.94
C LEU A 101 5.91 10.20 -8.85
N ILE A 102 5.04 9.74 -9.75
CA ILE A 102 3.61 10.04 -9.72
C ILE A 102 2.91 8.88 -9.00
N LEU A 103 2.38 9.16 -7.80
CA LEU A 103 1.72 8.15 -6.95
C LEU A 103 0.18 8.22 -6.96
N THR A 104 -0.42 8.92 -7.91
CA THR A 104 -1.88 8.85 -8.10
C THR A 104 -2.29 7.44 -8.52
N PRO A 105 -3.39 6.88 -7.98
CA PRO A 105 -3.85 5.52 -8.29
C PRO A 105 -4.02 5.22 -9.79
N GLU A 106 -4.34 6.22 -10.60
CA GLU A 106 -4.52 6.13 -12.05
C GLU A 106 -3.18 5.98 -12.80
N MET A 107 -2.07 6.33 -12.16
CA MET A 107 -0.73 6.40 -12.73
C MET A 107 0.22 5.30 -12.21
N ILE A 108 -0.26 4.47 -11.28
CA ILE A 108 0.43 3.27 -10.81
C ILE A 108 -0.21 2.06 -11.49
N TYR A 109 0.58 1.30 -12.26
CA TYR A 109 0.11 0.16 -13.02
C TYR A 109 0.55 -1.15 -12.38
N THR A 110 -0.27 -2.18 -12.51
CA THR A 110 0.08 -3.52 -12.05
C THR A 110 -0.22 -4.59 -13.11
N HIS A 111 0.70 -5.54 -13.24
CA HIS A 111 0.54 -6.73 -14.08
C HIS A 111 1.23 -7.93 -13.43
N GLY A 112 0.48 -9.00 -13.16
CA GLY A 112 1.03 -10.21 -12.53
C GLY A 112 1.69 -9.95 -11.17
N GLY A 113 1.14 -9.02 -10.37
CA GLY A 113 1.68 -8.65 -9.05
C GLY A 113 2.93 -7.76 -9.08
N LYS A 114 3.42 -7.37 -10.26
CA LYS A 114 4.50 -6.38 -10.41
C LYS A 114 3.91 -4.99 -10.61
N TYR A 115 4.47 -4.00 -9.94
CA TYR A 115 4.05 -2.60 -10.05
C TYR A 115 4.98 -1.80 -10.96
N GLN A 116 4.40 -0.86 -11.70
CA GLN A 116 5.11 0.11 -12.51
C GLN A 116 4.62 1.53 -12.17
N PHE A 117 5.57 2.41 -11.88
CA PHE A 117 5.34 3.80 -11.53
C PHE A 117 5.71 4.72 -12.69
N CYS A 118 4.93 5.76 -12.91
CA CYS A 118 5.28 6.82 -13.85
C CYS A 118 6.21 7.83 -13.17
N TYR A 119 7.26 8.25 -13.88
CA TYR A 119 8.23 9.24 -13.40
C TYR A 119 8.21 10.48 -14.28
N LEU A 120 7.88 11.63 -13.71
CA LEU A 120 7.87 12.92 -14.37
C LEU A 120 9.19 13.68 -14.12
N PRO A 121 10.08 13.80 -15.13
CA PRO A 121 11.30 14.57 -15.01
C PRO A 121 11.00 16.06 -15.24
N ALA A 122 10.25 16.67 -14.33
CA ALA A 122 9.94 18.09 -14.39
C ALA A 122 11.12 18.93 -13.88
N ALA A 123 11.63 19.83 -14.72
CA ALA A 123 12.67 20.78 -14.36
C ALA A 123 12.14 21.89 -13.42
N GLU A 124 10.85 22.20 -13.51
CA GLU A 124 10.21 23.26 -12.72
C GLU A 124 9.72 22.73 -11.37
N GLU A 125 10.18 23.35 -10.28
CA GLU A 125 9.79 23.01 -8.90
C GLU A 125 8.28 23.12 -8.67
N THR A 126 7.61 24.04 -9.38
CA THR A 126 6.14 24.23 -9.35
C THR A 126 5.36 22.99 -9.76
N CYS A 127 5.94 22.12 -10.59
CA CYS A 127 5.32 20.89 -11.06
C CYS A 127 5.70 19.67 -10.22
N ARG A 128 6.61 19.80 -9.24
CA ARG A 128 7.08 18.70 -8.40
C ARG A 128 6.28 18.66 -7.11
N VAL A 129 5.69 17.50 -6.82
CA VAL A 129 5.08 17.21 -5.52
C VAL A 129 6.07 16.35 -4.75
N PRO A 130 6.50 16.74 -3.53
CA PRO A 130 7.39 15.93 -2.73
C PRO A 130 6.84 14.52 -2.56
N LEU A 131 7.71 13.50 -2.64
CA LEU A 131 7.30 12.09 -2.53
C LEU A 131 6.45 11.85 -1.28
N CYS A 132 6.83 12.47 -0.16
CA CYS A 132 6.11 12.29 1.10
C CYS A 132 4.66 12.77 1.04
N ARG A 133 4.39 13.85 0.29
CA ARG A 133 3.02 14.35 0.11
C ARG A 133 2.23 13.46 -0.83
N SER A 134 2.83 13.06 -1.95
CA SER A 134 2.21 12.11 -2.89
C SER A 134 1.89 10.78 -2.21
N PHE A 135 2.77 10.32 -1.32
CA PHE A 135 2.57 9.08 -0.58
C PHE A 135 1.46 9.21 0.47
N HIS A 136 1.36 10.34 1.17
CA HIS A 136 0.23 10.58 2.08
C HIS A 136 -1.12 10.50 1.35
N THR A 137 -1.25 11.14 0.19
CA THR A 137 -2.46 11.03 -0.65
C THR A 137 -2.72 9.58 -1.10
N LEU A 138 -1.67 8.81 -1.38
CA LEU A 138 -1.83 7.38 -1.68
C LEU A 138 -2.32 6.58 -0.45
N THR A 139 -1.92 6.95 0.78
CA THR A 139 -2.47 6.31 1.98
C THR A 139 -3.96 6.62 2.19
N GLU A 140 -4.43 7.82 1.85
CA GLU A 140 -5.86 8.16 1.86
C GLU A 140 -6.64 7.26 0.89
N TYR A 141 -6.08 7.00 -0.29
CA TYR A 141 -6.66 6.06 -1.24
C TYR A 141 -6.74 4.64 -0.66
N PHE A 142 -5.71 4.17 0.05
CA PHE A 142 -5.75 2.86 0.71
C PHE A 142 -6.88 2.78 1.74
N VAL A 143 -7.07 3.83 2.55
CA VAL A 143 -8.18 3.88 3.53
C VAL A 143 -9.52 3.68 2.83
N GLY A 144 -9.74 4.38 1.71
CA GLY A 144 -11.00 4.29 0.97
C GLY A 144 -11.25 2.98 0.22
N ARG A 145 -10.22 2.14 0.00
CA ARG A 145 -10.31 0.93 -0.85
C ARG A 145 -9.97 -0.37 -0.13
N LEU A 146 -9.73 -0.33 1.16
CA LEU A 146 -9.35 -1.49 1.95
C LEU A 146 -10.53 -2.46 2.14
N ASP A 147 -10.23 -3.77 2.17
CA ASP A 147 -11.15 -4.80 2.67
C ASP A 147 -11.30 -4.65 4.19
N TYR A 148 -12.45 -4.15 4.65
CA TYR A 148 -12.72 -3.94 6.08
C TYR A 148 -12.89 -5.23 6.89
N HIS A 149 -12.89 -6.40 6.24
CA HIS A 149 -12.81 -7.70 6.93
C HIS A 149 -11.35 -8.10 7.18
N ASP A 150 -10.39 -7.51 6.47
CA ASP A 150 -8.96 -7.70 6.70
C ASP A 150 -8.45 -6.81 7.83
N THR A 151 -8.64 -7.29 9.06
CA THR A 151 -8.19 -6.59 10.27
C THR A 151 -6.70 -6.24 10.24
N GLU A 152 -5.82 -7.11 9.71
CA GLU A 152 -4.38 -6.82 9.66
C GLU A 152 -4.08 -5.72 8.63
N GLY A 153 -4.81 -5.71 7.52
CA GLY A 153 -4.79 -4.63 6.53
C GLY A 153 -5.24 -3.29 7.11
N ILE A 154 -6.30 -3.28 7.92
CA ILE A 154 -6.82 -2.07 8.58
C ILE A 154 -5.75 -1.44 9.46
N PHE A 155 -5.09 -2.25 10.30
CA PHE A 155 -4.03 -1.75 11.17
C PHE A 155 -2.85 -1.19 10.37
N LEU A 156 -2.43 -1.87 9.30
CA LEU A 156 -1.34 -1.42 8.45
C LEU A 156 -1.66 -0.06 7.81
N VAL A 157 -2.81 0.06 7.16
CA VAL A 157 -3.20 1.28 6.45
C VAL A 157 -3.44 2.44 7.40
N TYR A 158 -4.11 2.19 8.53
CA TYR A 158 -4.29 3.20 9.57
C TYR A 158 -2.96 3.77 10.04
N ARG A 159 -1.99 2.90 10.33
CA ARG A 159 -0.67 3.33 10.79
C ARG A 159 0.06 4.12 9.70
N LEU A 160 0.07 3.64 8.47
CA LEU A 160 0.68 4.37 7.35
C LEU A 160 0.06 5.76 7.21
N HIS A 161 -1.27 5.86 7.21
CA HIS A 161 -1.96 7.13 7.08
C HIS A 161 -1.63 8.08 8.24
N LYS A 162 -1.67 7.59 9.48
CA LYS A 162 -1.35 8.40 10.65
C LYS A 162 0.10 8.86 10.71
N GLU A 163 1.04 7.97 10.38
CA GLU A 163 2.48 8.30 10.40
C GLU A 163 2.83 9.31 9.31
N THR A 164 2.14 9.26 8.17
CA THR A 164 2.35 10.22 7.06
C THR A 164 1.74 11.60 7.31
N MET A 165 0.92 11.78 8.35
CA MET A 165 0.45 13.10 8.81
C MET A 165 1.52 13.89 9.59
N LYS A 166 2.61 13.25 10.01
CA LYS A 166 3.70 13.93 10.73
C LYS A 166 4.47 14.86 9.81
N GLU A 167 5.03 15.94 10.36
CA GLU A 167 5.85 16.92 9.61
C GLU A 167 7.07 16.27 8.91
N SER A 168 7.60 15.19 9.48
CA SER A 168 8.65 14.37 8.88
C SER A 168 8.41 12.90 9.20
N TYR A 169 8.67 12.04 8.23
CA TYR A 169 8.57 10.60 8.40
C TYR A 169 9.51 9.86 7.43
N GLU A 170 9.87 8.64 7.81
CA GLU A 170 10.67 7.75 6.98
C GLU A 170 9.86 6.50 6.62
N LEU A 171 9.47 6.39 5.35
CA LEU A 171 8.65 5.28 4.87
C LEU A 171 9.25 3.90 5.19
N ARG A 172 10.57 3.77 5.05
CA ARG A 172 11.31 2.54 5.38
C ARG A 172 11.16 2.15 6.84
N GLN A 173 11.27 3.12 7.73
CA GLN A 173 11.14 2.90 9.16
C GLN A 173 9.72 2.47 9.50
N ILE A 174 8.70 3.17 8.99
CA ILE A 174 7.29 2.82 9.22
C ILE A 174 7.03 1.36 8.80
N LEU A 175 7.48 0.98 7.60
CA LEU A 175 7.31 -0.38 7.09
C LEU A 175 8.05 -1.43 7.92
N ALA A 176 9.27 -1.13 8.39
CA ALA A 176 10.03 -2.03 9.23
C ALA A 176 9.34 -2.27 10.59
N GLU A 177 8.82 -1.21 11.20
CA GLU A 177 8.09 -1.30 12.46
C GLU A 177 6.78 -2.09 12.32
N CYS A 178 6.00 -1.85 11.25
CA CYS A 178 4.80 -2.63 10.94
C CYS A 178 5.13 -4.13 10.85
N ARG A 179 6.20 -4.50 10.13
CA ARG A 179 6.60 -5.89 9.98
C ARG A 179 7.04 -6.53 11.30
N GLU A 180 7.72 -5.79 12.17
CA GLU A 180 8.16 -6.35 13.46
C GLU A 180 6.98 -6.57 14.40
N GLU A 181 6.04 -5.64 14.47
CA GLU A 181 4.82 -5.80 15.28
C GLU A 181 3.98 -6.99 14.81
N GLU A 182 3.85 -7.19 13.49
CA GLU A 182 3.20 -8.39 12.95
C GLU A 182 3.90 -9.69 13.36
N ARG A 183 5.23 -9.70 13.45
CA ARG A 183 5.99 -10.86 13.92
C ARG A 183 5.78 -11.09 15.41
N GLN A 184 5.76 -10.02 16.21
CA GLN A 184 5.51 -10.10 17.65
C GLN A 184 4.11 -10.64 17.91
N TYR A 185 3.09 -10.10 17.24
CA TYR A 185 1.71 -10.58 17.36
C TYR A 185 1.57 -12.07 17.02
N ARG A 186 2.23 -12.52 15.93
CA ARG A 186 2.25 -13.95 15.56
C ARG A 186 2.95 -14.82 16.61
N ARG A 187 4.08 -14.37 17.16
CA ARG A 187 4.80 -15.09 18.23
C ARG A 187 3.94 -15.21 19.49
N GLU A 188 3.31 -14.12 19.91
CA GLU A 188 2.45 -14.10 21.10
C GLU A 188 1.20 -14.98 20.94
N SER A 189 0.57 -14.92 19.77
CA SER A 189 -0.61 -15.72 19.45
C SER A 189 -0.27 -17.22 19.47
N ALA A 190 0.83 -17.63 18.84
CA ALA A 190 1.30 -19.01 18.87
C ALA A 190 1.66 -19.47 20.30
N LEU A 191 2.21 -18.58 21.14
CA LEU A 191 2.52 -18.90 22.54
C LEU A 191 1.24 -19.08 23.36
N ARG A 192 0.21 -18.27 23.11
CA ARG A 192 -1.11 -18.39 23.75
C ARG A 192 -1.81 -19.68 23.35
N GLU A 193 -1.80 -20.04 22.07
CA GLU A 193 -2.36 -21.30 21.57
C GLU A 193 -1.68 -22.52 22.21
N LYS A 194 -0.34 -22.52 22.27
CA LYS A 194 0.41 -23.59 22.95
C LYS A 194 0.06 -23.70 24.44
N LYS A 195 -0.11 -22.56 25.13
CA LYS A 195 -0.55 -22.55 26.55
C LYS A 195 -1.97 -23.07 26.70
N ASN A 196 -2.89 -22.72 25.80
CA ASN A 196 -4.27 -23.21 25.82
C ASN A 196 -4.33 -24.72 25.56
N TYR A 197 -3.61 -25.20 24.53
CA TYR A 197 -3.53 -26.63 24.22
C TYR A 197 -2.95 -27.45 25.38
N ARG A 198 -1.91 -26.94 26.06
CA ARG A 198 -1.35 -27.58 27.24
C ARG A 198 -2.35 -27.67 28.40
N ARG A 199 -3.09 -26.58 28.66
CA ARG A 199 -4.14 -26.54 29.68
C ARG A 199 -5.32 -27.47 29.36
N GLU A 200 -5.71 -27.59 28.10
CA GLU A 200 -6.75 -28.54 27.67
C GLU A 200 -6.31 -29.99 27.86
N ARG A 201 -5.05 -30.33 27.51
CA ARG A 201 -4.51 -31.67 27.78
C ARG A 201 -4.45 -32.01 29.27
N GLU A 202 -4.01 -31.08 30.11
CA GLU A 202 -3.95 -31.27 31.57
C GLU A 202 -5.36 -31.46 32.17
N LYS A 203 -6.38 -30.77 31.64
CA LYS A 203 -7.80 -31.01 32.01
C LYS A 203 -8.30 -32.39 31.56
N THR A 204 -7.99 -32.79 30.33
CA THR A 204 -8.44 -34.08 29.77
C THR A 204 -7.75 -35.29 30.41
N GLU A 205 -6.54 -35.12 30.94
CA GLU A 205 -5.80 -36.16 31.69
C GLU A 205 -6.27 -36.26 33.16
N THR A 206 -6.82 -35.19 33.74
CA THR A 206 -7.37 -35.19 35.11
C THR A 206 -8.78 -35.83 35.18
N ASP A 207 -9.57 -35.77 34.11
CA ASP A 207 -10.95 -36.29 34.05
C ASP A 207 -11.08 -37.78 33.66
N ARG A 208 -10.00 -38.58 33.68
CA ARG A 208 -10.08 -40.03 33.40
C ARG A 208 -10.31 -40.86 34.66
N HIS A 209 -11.56 -40.89 35.15
CA HIS A 209 -12.23 -42.05 35.75
C HIS A 209 -13.71 -42.06 35.28
N PRO A 210 -14.37 -43.24 35.14
CA PRO A 210 -15.20 -43.49 33.96
C PRO A 210 -16.70 -43.19 34.09
N ALA A 211 -17.26 -42.89 32.91
CA ALA A 211 -18.65 -43.01 32.44
C ALA A 211 -19.69 -42.01 32.98
N GLU A 212 -20.12 -41.08 32.13
CA GLU A 212 -21.40 -41.17 31.39
C GLU A 212 -21.48 -40.07 30.32
N GLN A 213 -22.20 -40.35 29.23
CA GLN A 213 -22.22 -39.61 27.96
C GLN A 213 -22.73 -38.16 28.10
N PRO A 214 -22.22 -37.22 27.30
CA PRO A 214 -23.12 -36.15 26.85
C PRO A 214 -22.97 -35.74 25.37
N VAL A 215 -24.10 -35.84 24.68
CA VAL A 215 -24.76 -34.84 23.80
C VAL A 215 -23.87 -33.82 23.07
N LEU A 216 -23.99 -33.83 21.75
CA LEU A 216 -23.43 -32.89 20.77
C LEU A 216 -23.81 -31.42 21.09
N PRO A 217 -22.86 -30.48 21.21
CA PRO A 217 -23.16 -29.05 21.22
C PRO A 217 -23.16 -28.49 19.79
N GLU A 218 -24.18 -27.68 19.49
CA GLU A 218 -24.28 -26.86 18.29
C GLU A 218 -23.10 -25.88 18.18
N ALA A 219 -22.68 -25.60 16.94
CA ALA A 219 -21.54 -24.75 16.63
C ALA A 219 -21.78 -23.28 17.05
N PRO A 220 -20.87 -22.65 17.81
CA PRO A 220 -21.03 -21.24 18.16
C PRO A 220 -20.61 -20.34 16.98
N GLU A 221 -21.49 -19.41 16.66
CA GLU A 221 -21.31 -18.34 15.67
C GLU A 221 -20.03 -17.52 15.93
N LYS A 222 -19.34 -17.17 14.84
CA LYS A 222 -18.09 -16.40 14.78
C LYS A 222 -18.24 -14.91 15.16
N LYS A 223 -18.99 -14.57 16.20
CA LYS A 223 -19.16 -13.18 16.66
C LYS A 223 -18.13 -12.72 17.71
N GLY A 224 -17.37 -13.65 18.31
CA GLY A 224 -16.49 -13.34 19.45
C GLY A 224 -15.04 -12.94 19.12
N PHE A 225 -14.62 -12.92 17.85
CA PHE A 225 -13.23 -12.60 17.47
C PHE A 225 -12.97 -11.09 17.33
N ILE A 226 -13.97 -10.33 16.85
CA ILE A 226 -13.86 -8.89 16.59
C ILE A 226 -13.76 -8.12 17.92
N GLU A 227 -14.59 -8.42 18.91
CA GLU A 227 -14.56 -7.76 20.23
C GLU A 227 -13.25 -8.00 21.02
N ARG A 228 -12.56 -9.11 20.80
CA ARG A 228 -11.34 -9.48 21.56
C ARG A 228 -10.06 -8.86 21.02
N ALA A 229 -10.02 -8.58 19.72
CA ALA A 229 -8.93 -7.81 19.12
C ALA A 229 -9.02 -6.34 19.55
N VAL A 230 -10.23 -5.76 19.50
CA VAL A 230 -10.51 -4.37 19.86
C VAL A 230 -10.28 -4.10 21.35
N SER A 231 -10.70 -4.99 22.26
CA SER A 231 -10.58 -4.79 23.71
C SER A 231 -9.14 -4.81 24.27
N ARG A 232 -8.15 -5.34 23.54
CA ARG A 232 -6.75 -5.41 24.02
C ARG A 232 -5.85 -4.28 23.54
N PHE A 233 -6.29 -3.48 22.57
CA PHE A 233 -5.61 -2.24 22.20
C PHE A 233 -6.06 -1.05 23.07
N ARG A 234 -7.19 -1.17 23.80
CA ARG A 234 -7.63 -0.22 24.83
C ARG A 234 -6.60 0.00 25.96
N THR A 235 -5.62 -0.89 26.15
CA THR A 235 -4.69 -0.84 27.29
C THR A 235 -3.25 -0.42 26.96
N GLY A 236 -2.98 0.11 25.77
CA GLY A 236 -1.63 0.59 25.47
C GLY A 236 -1.58 1.73 24.47
N ARG A 237 -1.54 2.98 24.96
CA ARG A 237 -1.04 4.19 24.27
C ARG A 237 -1.87 4.78 23.12
N TRP A 238 -2.99 4.19 22.73
CA TRP A 238 -3.83 4.68 21.63
C TRP A 238 -5.29 4.68 22.09
N GLY A 239 -5.96 5.84 21.97
CA GLY A 239 -7.29 6.11 22.50
C GLY A 239 -8.40 5.25 21.89
N ASP A 240 -9.63 5.49 22.36
CA ASP A 240 -10.80 4.65 22.14
C ASP A 240 -11.26 4.63 20.68
N TRP A 241 -11.55 3.44 20.15
CA TRP A 241 -11.91 3.22 18.74
C TRP A 241 -13.39 3.52 18.43
N GLU A 242 -14.23 3.60 19.47
CA GLU A 242 -15.68 3.79 19.33
C GLU A 242 -16.07 5.19 18.80
N ASP A 243 -15.19 6.20 18.90
CA ASP A 243 -15.49 7.56 18.43
C ASP A 243 -15.36 7.75 16.91
N MET A 244 -14.82 6.78 16.16
CA MET A 244 -14.47 6.97 14.73
C MET A 244 -15.41 6.25 13.75
N ILE A 245 -16.23 5.33 14.22
CA ILE A 245 -17.20 4.59 13.38
C ILE A 245 -18.55 5.32 13.34
N THR A 246 -18.77 6.27 14.24
CA THR A 246 -20.06 6.97 14.43
C THR A 246 -20.25 8.22 13.57
N GLU A 247 -19.21 8.71 12.87
CA GLU A 247 -19.32 9.93 12.04
C GLU A 247 -19.60 9.65 10.54
N MET A 248 -19.87 8.40 10.15
CA MET A 248 -20.26 8.07 8.76
C MET A 248 -21.75 7.74 8.57
N ASP A 249 -22.54 7.74 9.65
CA ASP A 249 -23.98 7.47 9.63
C ASP A 249 -24.84 8.70 10.02
N ASP A 250 -24.45 9.91 9.57
CA ASP A 250 -25.32 11.11 9.57
C ASP A 250 -25.26 11.87 8.24
#